data_AF-A0A7W8FSB0-F1
#
_entry.id   AF-A0A7W8FSB0-F1
#
_cell.length_a   1.000
_cell.length_b   1.000
_cell.length_c   1.000
_cell.angle_alpha   90.00
_cell.angle_beta   90.00
_cell.angle_gamma   90.00
#
_symmetry.space_group_name_H-M   'P 1'
#
loop_
_entity.id
_entity.type
_entity.pdbx_description
1 polymer ?
#
loop_
_entity_poly.entity_id
_entity_poly.type
_entity_poly.pdbx_seq_one_letter_code
_entity_poly.pdbx_strand_id
1 'polypeptide(L)'
;MSSQTTSHLVDPAGAVSEALGTDRRLWADAFDADPRYAEQVAAFTKTVMSCRALSDKDRDLILFGAAAAATAADGAMMQAHAARALRSGATIRELDEVLLAVAVLGGHAHSIAMTALIELEPEAGLDGELTASQVALKERWIAAWGFWNDHWDRLLRLDEEFFEAYLIFARGPWDNGILSHKFMELLYMGIDASCTHMYERGLLIHLRGARSRGASLTEIMDVLRLFGSQGLRSMSDGLAIAHGVAPSA
;
A
#
# COMPACT_ATOMS: atom_id res chain seq x y z
N MET A 1 11.17 30.20 -34.41
CA MET A 1 9.93 30.61 -33.72
C MET A 1 8.95 29.46 -33.78
N SER A 2 8.80 28.72 -32.69
CA SER A 2 7.60 27.92 -32.43
C SER A 2 7.51 27.80 -30.91
N SER A 3 6.74 28.69 -30.29
CA SER A 3 6.47 28.64 -28.86
C SER A 3 5.46 27.52 -28.64
N GLN A 4 5.92 26.41 -28.06
CA GLN A 4 5.01 25.39 -27.57
C GLN A 4 4.25 25.94 -26.38
N THR A 5 2.94 25.82 -26.47
CA THR A 5 1.92 26.29 -25.54
C THR A 5 2.14 25.65 -24.17
N THR A 6 2.67 26.42 -23.22
CA THR A 6 2.66 26.07 -21.80
C THR A 6 1.20 26.01 -21.36
N SER A 7 0.69 24.80 -21.14
CA SER A 7 -0.58 24.59 -20.45
C SER A 7 -0.40 25.09 -19.00
N HIS A 8 -0.73 26.36 -18.76
CA HIS A 8 -0.68 26.94 -17.42
C HIS A 8 -1.70 26.24 -16.52
N LEU A 9 -1.21 25.37 -15.63
CA LEU A 9 -1.96 25.03 -14.43
C LEU A 9 -2.18 26.34 -13.65
N VAL A 10 -3.42 26.67 -13.33
CA VAL A 10 -3.79 27.93 -12.67
C VAL A 10 -3.18 28.02 -11.25
N ASP A 11 -2.89 26.87 -10.62
CA ASP A 11 -2.16 26.75 -9.35
C ASP A 11 -1.42 25.39 -9.23
N PRO A 12 -0.20 25.26 -9.76
CA PRO A 12 0.55 23.99 -9.70
C PRO A 12 0.93 23.61 -8.25
N ALA A 13 1.27 24.58 -7.41
CA ALA A 13 1.63 24.35 -6.01
C ALA A 13 0.44 23.82 -5.19
N GLY A 14 -0.75 24.40 -5.40
CA GLY A 14 -1.99 23.93 -4.78
C GLY A 14 -2.35 22.50 -5.20
N ALA A 15 -2.21 22.17 -6.49
CA ALA A 15 -2.49 20.82 -6.98
C ALA A 15 -1.58 19.75 -6.35
N VAL A 16 -0.30 20.06 -6.15
CA VAL A 16 0.66 19.14 -5.51
C VAL A 16 0.41 19.03 -4.01
N SER A 17 0.17 20.16 -3.35
CA SER A 17 -0.20 20.22 -1.94
C SER A 17 -1.44 19.38 -1.62
N GLU A 18 -2.50 19.51 -2.42
CA GLU A 18 -3.74 18.75 -2.23
C GLU A 18 -3.55 17.24 -2.49
N ALA A 19 -2.71 16.89 -3.47
CA ALA A 19 -2.41 15.50 -3.80
C ALA A 19 -1.63 14.79 -2.70
N LEU A 20 -0.67 15.48 -2.06
CA LEU A 20 0.26 14.88 -1.11
C LEU A 20 -0.06 15.19 0.35
N GLY A 21 -1.06 16.04 0.62
CA GLY A 21 -1.39 16.46 1.98
C GLY A 21 -0.32 17.33 2.64
N THR A 22 0.34 18.18 1.84
CA THR A 22 1.52 18.97 2.27
C THR A 22 1.23 20.47 2.23
N ASP A 23 2.07 21.31 2.85
CA ASP A 23 1.88 22.77 2.80
C ASP A 23 2.06 23.30 1.37
N ARG A 24 1.08 24.07 0.88
CA ARG A 24 1.15 24.74 -0.43
C ARG A 24 2.33 25.70 -0.53
N ARG A 25 2.72 26.39 0.54
CA ARG A 25 3.82 27.37 0.52
C ARG A 25 5.14 26.71 0.17
N LEU A 26 5.36 25.51 0.68
CA LEU A 26 6.57 24.73 0.40
C LEU A 26 6.77 24.52 -1.11
N TRP A 27 5.69 24.16 -1.81
CA TRP A 27 5.73 23.96 -3.25
C TRP A 27 5.84 25.28 -4.01
N ALA A 28 5.17 26.33 -3.55
CA ALA A 28 5.25 27.65 -4.17
C ALA A 28 6.70 28.18 -4.15
N ASP A 29 7.36 28.13 -2.99
CA ASP A 29 8.74 28.61 -2.83
C ASP A 29 9.72 27.81 -3.72
N ALA A 30 9.54 26.49 -3.78
CA ALA A 30 10.36 25.62 -4.64
C ALA A 30 10.13 25.89 -6.14
N PHE A 31 8.89 26.19 -6.54
CA PHE A 31 8.52 26.46 -7.93
C PHE A 31 8.95 27.84 -8.39
N ASP A 32 8.97 28.83 -7.50
CA ASP A 32 9.48 30.17 -7.79
C ASP A 32 11.01 30.16 -7.99
N ALA A 33 11.73 29.25 -7.34
CA ALA A 33 13.17 29.09 -7.50
C ALA A 33 13.59 28.46 -8.85
N ASP A 34 12.83 27.49 -9.38
CA ASP A 34 13.00 26.94 -10.75
C ASP A 34 11.64 26.59 -11.38
N PRO A 35 11.13 27.41 -12.32
CA PRO A 35 9.85 27.15 -12.98
C PRO A 35 9.75 25.83 -13.76
N ARG A 36 10.89 25.24 -14.19
CA ARG A 36 10.87 23.91 -14.83
C ARG A 36 10.51 22.82 -13.84
N TYR A 37 10.87 23.01 -12.57
CA TYR A 37 10.54 22.11 -11.48
C TYR A 37 9.02 22.05 -11.26
N ALA A 38 8.36 23.21 -11.34
CA ALA A 38 6.90 23.32 -11.25
C ALA A 38 6.19 22.49 -12.33
N GLU A 39 6.63 22.60 -13.58
CA GLU A 39 6.04 21.85 -14.68
C GLU A 39 6.22 20.34 -14.50
N GLN A 40 7.43 19.88 -14.17
CA GLN A 40 7.76 18.46 -14.01
C GLN A 40 6.98 17.82 -12.86
N VAL A 41 7.03 18.43 -11.67
CA VAL A 41 6.40 17.90 -10.46
C VAL A 41 4.89 17.91 -10.61
N ALA A 42 4.30 19.02 -11.09
CA ALA A 42 2.85 19.11 -11.23
C ALA A 42 2.32 18.16 -12.32
N ALA A 43 3.04 18.00 -13.45
CA ALA A 43 2.68 17.05 -14.49
C ALA A 43 2.76 15.59 -14.01
N PHE A 44 3.82 15.24 -13.28
CA PHE A 44 3.96 13.90 -12.71
C PHE A 44 2.88 13.65 -11.65
N THR A 45 2.66 14.58 -10.72
CA THR A 45 1.62 14.50 -9.69
C THR A 45 0.24 14.28 -10.29
N LYS A 46 -0.13 15.08 -11.31
CA LYS A 46 -1.39 14.90 -12.04
C LYS A 46 -1.50 13.50 -12.66
N THR A 47 -0.40 12.98 -13.19
CA THR A 47 -0.37 11.66 -13.84
C THR A 47 -0.50 10.52 -12.82
N VAL A 48 0.15 10.61 -11.65
CA VAL A 48 0.06 9.56 -10.62
C VAL A 48 -1.27 9.60 -9.87
N MET A 49 -1.87 10.77 -9.67
CA MET A 49 -3.14 10.93 -8.96
C MET A 49 -4.38 10.71 -9.83
N SER A 50 -4.23 10.66 -11.16
CA SER A 50 -5.35 10.46 -12.08
C SER A 50 -5.62 8.97 -12.31
N CYS A 51 -6.77 8.51 -11.84
CA CYS A 51 -7.29 7.18 -12.14
C CYS A 51 -8.22 7.23 -13.36
N ARG A 52 -8.20 6.18 -14.16
CA ARG A 52 -9.07 6.02 -15.34
C ARG A 52 -10.23 5.08 -15.06
N ALA A 53 -10.06 4.15 -14.13
CA ALA A 53 -11.03 3.12 -13.77
C ALA A 53 -11.40 3.14 -12.29
N LEU A 54 -10.48 3.48 -11.38
CA LEU A 54 -10.80 3.58 -9.95
C LEU A 54 -11.73 4.78 -9.68
N SER A 55 -12.67 4.57 -8.75
CA SER A 55 -13.45 5.69 -8.18
C SER A 55 -12.56 6.60 -7.33
N ASP A 56 -12.99 7.84 -7.11
CA ASP A 56 -12.28 8.75 -6.19
C ASP A 56 -12.19 8.17 -4.77
N LYS A 57 -13.24 7.47 -4.33
CA LYS A 57 -13.28 6.77 -3.04
C LYS A 57 -12.18 5.71 -2.97
N ASP A 58 -12.12 4.81 -3.96
CA ASP A 58 -11.16 3.69 -3.95
C ASP A 58 -9.72 4.20 -4.11
N ARG A 59 -9.51 5.22 -4.96
CA ARG A 59 -8.20 5.88 -5.08
C ARG A 59 -7.70 6.38 -3.72
N ASP A 60 -8.54 7.13 -3.02
CA ASP A 60 -8.14 7.74 -1.74
C ASP A 60 -8.04 6.70 -0.61
N LEU A 61 -8.86 5.63 -0.61
CA LEU A 61 -8.66 4.49 0.32
C LEU A 61 -7.33 3.77 0.08
N ILE A 62 -6.93 3.58 -1.19
CA ILE A 62 -5.64 2.96 -1.54
C ILE A 62 -4.47 3.86 -1.14
N LEU A 63 -4.53 5.16 -1.42
CA LEU A 63 -3.48 6.10 -1.01
C LEU A 63 -3.40 6.25 0.52
N PHE A 64 -4.54 6.20 1.21
CA PHE A 64 -4.58 6.12 2.68
C PHE A 64 -3.87 4.86 3.19
N GLY A 65 -4.16 3.69 2.62
CA GLY A 65 -3.48 2.44 2.97
C GLY A 65 -1.98 2.44 2.66
N ALA A 66 -1.59 3.01 1.51
CA ALA A 66 -0.19 3.17 1.13
C ALA A 66 0.58 4.04 2.12
N ALA A 67 -0.04 5.12 2.60
CA ALA A 67 0.53 5.99 3.62
C ALA A 67 0.60 5.29 4.99
N ALA A 68 -0.44 4.52 5.35
CA ALA A 68 -0.55 3.78 6.61
C ALA A 68 0.38 2.56 6.72
N ALA A 69 0.92 2.06 5.60
CA ALA A 69 1.85 0.95 5.60
C ALA A 69 3.03 1.23 6.54
N ALA A 70 3.40 0.24 7.36
CA ALA A 70 4.48 0.39 8.35
C ALA A 70 5.83 0.79 7.72
N THR A 71 6.04 0.47 6.44
CA THR A 71 7.22 0.85 5.66
C THR A 71 7.20 2.31 5.17
N ALA A 72 6.04 2.97 5.20
CA ALA A 72 5.86 4.37 4.82
C ALA A 72 5.58 5.27 6.03
N ALA A 73 4.59 4.90 6.86
CA ALA A 73 4.18 5.59 8.08
C ALA A 73 3.95 7.12 7.90
N ASP A 74 3.33 7.51 6.79
CA ASP A 74 3.11 8.91 6.45
C ASP A 74 1.80 9.45 7.05
N GLY A 75 1.91 10.15 8.18
CA GLY A 75 0.78 10.78 8.85
C GLY A 75 0.05 11.88 8.05
N ALA A 76 0.75 12.66 7.22
CA ALA A 76 0.14 13.76 6.49
C ALA A 76 -0.67 13.25 5.28
N MET A 77 -0.11 12.28 4.53
CA MET A 77 -0.85 11.60 3.47
C MET A 77 -2.02 10.79 4.04
N MET A 78 -1.84 10.11 5.19
CA MET A 78 -2.95 9.44 5.89
C MET A 78 -4.09 10.43 6.17
N GLN A 79 -3.79 11.57 6.79
CA GLN A 79 -4.80 12.57 7.11
C GLN A 79 -5.51 13.12 5.85
N ALA A 80 -4.75 13.46 4.81
CA ALA A 80 -5.30 14.03 3.58
C ALA A 80 -6.20 13.03 2.85
N HIS A 81 -5.75 11.80 2.66
CA HIS A 81 -6.50 10.78 1.92
C HIS A 81 -7.67 10.20 2.73
N ALA A 82 -7.56 10.10 4.05
CA ALA A 82 -8.72 9.79 4.90
C ALA A 82 -9.83 10.84 4.71
N ALA A 83 -9.48 12.13 4.80
CA ALA A 83 -10.47 13.20 4.61
C ALA A 83 -11.09 13.21 3.20
N ARG A 84 -10.30 12.92 2.16
CA ARG A 84 -10.77 12.82 0.77
C ARG A 84 -11.67 11.60 0.55
N ALA A 85 -11.29 10.44 1.07
CA ALA A 85 -12.08 9.23 1.00
C ALA A 85 -13.46 9.45 1.63
N LEU A 86 -13.52 10.06 2.82
CA LEU A 86 -14.77 10.40 3.50
C LEU A 86 -15.64 11.36 2.68
N ARG A 87 -15.05 12.40 2.06
CA ARG A 87 -15.78 13.31 1.16
C ARG A 87 -16.34 12.59 -0.08
N SER A 88 -15.64 11.57 -0.56
CA SER A 88 -16.06 10.71 -1.66
C SER A 88 -17.02 9.59 -1.25
N GLY A 89 -17.50 9.59 0.01
CA GLY A 89 -18.50 8.65 0.50
C GLY A 89 -17.94 7.39 1.16
N ALA A 90 -16.65 7.34 1.49
CA ALA A 90 -16.13 6.32 2.39
C ALA A 90 -16.69 6.47 3.81
N THR A 91 -16.72 5.37 4.53
CA THR A 91 -17.06 5.31 5.94
C THR A 91 -15.79 5.22 6.79
N ILE A 92 -15.90 5.62 8.06
CA ILE A 92 -14.83 5.36 9.05
C ILE A 92 -14.54 3.86 9.13
N ARG A 93 -15.57 3.02 9.01
CA ARG A 93 -15.36 1.57 9.03
C ARG A 93 -14.50 1.08 7.86
N GLU A 94 -14.69 1.58 6.64
CA GLU A 94 -13.81 1.24 5.52
C GLU A 94 -12.35 1.68 5.77
N LEU A 95 -12.13 2.83 6.44
CA LEU A 95 -10.79 3.25 6.85
C LEU A 95 -10.19 2.29 7.89
N ASP A 96 -10.96 1.88 8.90
CA ASP A 96 -10.51 0.89 9.89
C ASP A 96 -10.14 -0.45 9.24
N GLU A 97 -10.92 -0.90 8.25
CA GLU A 97 -10.62 -2.12 7.49
C GLU A 97 -9.34 -1.99 6.65
N VAL A 98 -9.11 -0.83 6.03
CA VAL A 98 -7.85 -0.57 5.31
C VAL A 98 -6.67 -0.62 6.28
N LEU A 99 -6.79 -0.02 7.48
CA LEU A 99 -5.74 -0.09 8.51
C LEU A 99 -5.46 -1.53 8.94
N LEU A 100 -6.52 -2.31 9.20
CA LEU A 100 -6.40 -3.72 9.59
C LEU A 100 -5.75 -4.55 8.49
N ALA A 101 -6.17 -4.36 7.23
CA ALA A 101 -5.60 -5.02 6.06
C ALA A 101 -4.12 -4.70 5.88
N VAL A 102 -3.75 -3.42 5.97
CA VAL A 102 -2.37 -2.95 5.82
C VAL A 102 -1.47 -3.47 6.94
N ALA A 103 -1.98 -3.63 8.16
CA ALA A 103 -1.21 -4.13 9.30
C ALA A 103 -0.74 -5.59 9.11
N VAL A 104 -1.42 -6.38 8.26
CA VAL A 104 -0.99 -7.75 7.89
C VAL A 104 0.40 -7.76 7.23
N LEU A 105 0.87 -6.63 6.69
CA LEU A 105 2.23 -6.43 6.17
C LEU A 105 3.33 -6.94 7.12
N GLY A 106 3.13 -6.83 8.44
CA GLY A 106 4.08 -7.34 9.43
C GLY A 106 4.35 -8.85 9.31
N GLY A 107 3.40 -9.61 8.75
CA GLY A 107 3.55 -11.04 8.46
C GLY A 107 4.68 -11.36 7.47
N HIS A 108 5.10 -10.41 6.63
CA HIS A 108 6.19 -10.66 5.67
C HIS A 108 7.57 -10.84 6.32
N ALA A 109 7.81 -10.18 7.46
CA ALA A 109 9.03 -10.43 8.24
C ALA A 109 9.10 -11.91 8.67
N HIS A 110 7.97 -12.45 9.10
CA HIS A 110 7.83 -13.86 9.44
C HIS A 110 7.95 -14.78 8.20
N SER A 111 7.32 -14.43 7.08
CA SER A 111 7.42 -15.21 5.83
C SER A 111 8.86 -15.35 5.33
N ILE A 112 9.65 -14.29 5.43
CA ILE A 112 11.08 -14.31 5.07
C ILE A 112 11.87 -15.17 6.05
N ALA A 113 11.68 -14.94 7.36
CA ALA A 113 12.38 -15.69 8.41
C ALA A 113 12.15 -17.20 8.30
N MET A 114 10.91 -17.63 8.06
CA MET A 114 10.58 -19.04 7.86
C MET A 114 11.18 -19.61 6.58
N THR A 115 11.25 -18.84 5.49
CA THR A 115 11.93 -19.30 4.26
C THR A 115 13.41 -19.57 4.55
N ALA A 116 14.08 -18.68 5.28
CA ALA A 116 15.47 -18.87 5.69
C ALA A 116 15.65 -20.03 6.68
N LEU A 117 14.73 -20.19 7.64
CA LEU A 117 14.74 -21.31 8.58
C LEU A 117 14.62 -22.66 7.85
N ILE A 118 13.73 -22.76 6.86
CA ILE A 118 13.55 -23.97 6.06
C ILE A 118 14.83 -24.33 5.30
N GLU A 119 15.53 -23.32 4.78
CA GLU A 119 16.77 -23.52 4.05
C GLU A 119 17.93 -23.96 4.98
N LEU A 120 18.04 -23.32 6.15
CA LEU A 120 19.13 -23.60 7.10
C LEU A 120 18.90 -24.87 7.92
N GLU A 121 17.64 -25.16 8.25
CA GLU A 121 17.22 -26.26 9.11
C GLU A 121 16.10 -27.06 8.41
N PRO A 122 16.41 -27.82 7.34
CA PRO A 122 15.41 -28.51 6.54
C PRO A 122 14.61 -29.56 7.32
N GLU A 123 15.13 -30.06 8.43
CA GLU A 123 14.43 -31.04 9.28
C GLU A 123 13.68 -30.38 10.45
N ALA A 124 13.90 -29.08 10.72
CA ALA A 124 13.28 -28.41 11.86
C ALA A 124 11.75 -28.39 11.76
N GLY A 125 11.12 -28.87 12.83
CA GLY A 125 9.66 -28.89 12.95
C GLY A 125 8.99 -29.92 12.07
N LEU A 126 9.66 -30.99 11.62
CA LEU A 126 9.04 -32.08 10.86
C LEU A 126 8.74 -33.34 11.69
N ASP A 127 9.12 -33.35 12.97
CA ASP A 127 8.94 -34.51 13.83
C ASP A 127 7.49 -34.70 14.28
N GLY A 128 7.06 -35.97 14.31
CA GLY A 128 5.77 -36.38 14.88
C GLY A 128 4.54 -36.11 14.01
N GLU A 129 3.41 -36.69 14.40
CA GLU A 129 2.11 -36.42 13.79
C GLU A 129 1.52 -35.10 14.33
N LEU A 130 0.73 -34.41 13.49
CA LEU A 130 0.01 -33.22 13.94
C LEU A 130 -0.98 -33.57 15.06
N THR A 131 -1.11 -32.68 16.04
CA THR A 131 -2.17 -32.80 17.05
C THR A 131 -3.55 -32.58 16.40
N ALA A 132 -4.62 -33.01 17.07
CA ALA A 132 -5.98 -32.77 16.59
C ALA A 132 -6.29 -31.27 16.39
N SER A 133 -5.73 -30.40 17.25
CA SER A 133 -5.86 -28.94 17.14
C SER A 133 -5.15 -28.40 15.90
N GLN A 134 -3.91 -28.85 15.66
CA GLN A 134 -3.16 -28.49 14.46
C GLN A 134 -3.86 -28.94 13.18
N VAL A 135 -4.41 -30.16 13.14
CA VAL A 135 -5.20 -30.62 11.99
C VAL A 135 -6.38 -29.69 11.71
N ALA A 136 -7.13 -29.29 12.75
CA ALA A 136 -8.24 -28.37 12.59
C ALA A 136 -7.81 -26.98 12.09
N LEU A 137 -6.67 -26.46 12.56
CA LEU A 137 -6.11 -25.18 12.10
C LEU A 137 -5.63 -25.24 10.64
N LYS A 138 -5.01 -26.35 10.25
CA LYS A 138 -4.63 -26.63 8.86
C LYS A 138 -5.86 -26.66 7.94
N GLU A 139 -6.92 -27.34 8.35
CA GLU A 139 -8.19 -27.38 7.60
C GLU A 139 -8.81 -25.99 7.46
N ARG A 140 -8.83 -25.19 8.55
CA ARG A 140 -9.30 -23.79 8.52
C ARG A 140 -8.47 -22.94 7.54
N TRP A 141 -7.16 -23.12 7.51
CA TRP A 141 -6.29 -22.41 6.57
C TRP A 141 -6.61 -22.75 5.12
N ILE A 142 -6.73 -24.04 4.81
CA ILE A 142 -7.05 -24.51 3.46
C ILE A 142 -8.42 -23.99 3.03
N ALA A 143 -9.41 -24.00 3.92
CA ALA A 143 -10.73 -23.45 3.64
C ALA A 143 -10.69 -21.93 3.35
N ALA A 144 -9.84 -21.19 4.08
CA ALA A 144 -9.74 -19.75 3.95
C ALA A 144 -8.94 -19.29 2.70
N TRP A 145 -7.84 -19.98 2.39
CA TRP A 145 -6.86 -19.53 1.39
C TRP A 145 -6.74 -20.46 0.17
N GLY A 146 -7.26 -21.68 0.24
CA GLY A 146 -7.27 -22.63 -0.87
C GLY A 146 -5.93 -23.33 -1.13
N PHE A 147 -4.94 -23.20 -0.26
CA PHE A 147 -3.64 -23.84 -0.41
C PHE A 147 -3.03 -24.26 0.93
N TRP A 148 -2.07 -25.18 0.88
CA TRP A 148 -1.21 -25.57 2.00
C TRP A 148 0.22 -25.79 1.46
N ASN A 149 1.24 -25.44 2.23
CA ASN A 149 2.64 -25.63 1.84
C ASN A 149 3.53 -25.81 3.09
N ASP A 150 4.80 -26.14 2.87
CA ASP A 150 5.77 -26.44 3.93
C ASP A 150 5.99 -25.26 4.88
N HIS A 151 5.84 -24.02 4.40
CA HIS A 151 5.94 -22.83 5.25
C HIS A 151 4.87 -22.84 6.34
N TRP A 152 3.60 -23.03 5.97
CA TRP A 152 2.48 -23.07 6.92
C TRP A 152 2.48 -24.35 7.75
N ASP A 153 2.92 -25.48 7.20
CA ASP A 153 3.06 -26.74 7.95
C ASP A 153 4.08 -26.60 9.08
N ARG A 154 5.26 -26.04 8.79
CA ARG A 154 6.29 -25.82 9.80
C ARG A 154 5.89 -24.75 10.80
N LEU A 155 5.28 -23.66 10.35
CA LEU A 155 4.81 -22.63 11.28
C LEU A 155 3.82 -23.22 12.29
N LEU A 156 2.84 -23.97 11.81
CA LEU A 156 1.84 -24.60 12.68
C LEU A 156 2.46 -25.57 13.69
N ARG A 157 3.51 -26.28 13.31
CA ARG A 157 4.22 -27.25 14.18
C ARG A 157 5.12 -26.57 15.20
N LEU A 158 5.79 -25.50 14.79
CA LEU A 158 6.75 -24.78 15.62
C LEU A 158 6.06 -23.80 16.57
N ASP A 159 4.96 -23.18 16.15
CA ASP A 159 4.24 -22.16 16.90
C ASP A 159 2.74 -22.13 16.52
N GLU A 160 1.99 -23.07 17.11
CA GLU A 160 0.54 -23.21 16.89
C GLU A 160 -0.24 -21.95 17.32
N GLU A 161 0.15 -21.32 18.44
CA GLU A 161 -0.50 -20.12 18.99
C GLU A 161 -0.37 -18.95 18.02
N PHE A 162 0.84 -18.69 17.52
CA PHE A 162 1.06 -17.64 16.54
C PHE A 162 0.35 -17.94 15.22
N PHE A 163 0.38 -19.20 14.76
CA PHE A 163 -0.34 -19.60 13.54
C PHE A 163 -1.83 -19.26 13.63
N GLU A 164 -2.50 -19.63 14.72
CA GLU A 164 -3.92 -19.36 14.91
C GLU A 164 -4.19 -17.85 14.97
N ALA A 165 -3.42 -17.11 15.76
CA ALA A 165 -3.58 -15.67 15.89
C ALA A 165 -3.39 -14.95 14.54
N TYR A 166 -2.37 -15.34 13.77
CA TYR A 166 -2.12 -14.78 12.45
C TYR A 166 -3.23 -15.12 11.46
N LEU A 167 -3.73 -16.36 11.45
CA LEU A 167 -4.85 -16.75 10.59
C LEU A 167 -6.09 -15.89 10.88
N ILE A 168 -6.44 -15.70 12.15
CA ILE A 168 -7.59 -14.87 12.54
C ILE A 168 -7.38 -13.41 12.11
N PHE A 169 -6.21 -12.85 12.42
CA PHE A 169 -5.89 -11.47 12.11
C PHE A 169 -5.89 -11.19 10.60
N ALA A 170 -5.20 -12.02 9.82
CA ALA A 170 -5.06 -11.86 8.37
C ALA A 170 -6.38 -12.08 7.62
N ARG A 171 -7.32 -12.86 8.18
CA ARG A 171 -8.64 -13.10 7.59
C ARG A 171 -9.69 -12.07 7.93
N GLY A 172 -9.54 -11.35 9.05
CA GLY A 172 -10.52 -10.37 9.52
C GLY A 172 -11.10 -9.46 8.42
N PRO A 173 -10.25 -8.75 7.64
CA PRO A 173 -10.71 -7.87 6.56
C PRO A 173 -11.41 -8.57 5.39
N TRP A 174 -11.16 -9.86 5.18
CA TRP A 174 -11.71 -10.62 4.06
C TRP A 174 -13.13 -11.15 4.33
N ASP A 175 -13.45 -11.43 5.59
CA ASP A 175 -14.64 -12.22 5.95
C ASP A 175 -15.86 -11.36 6.31
N ASN A 176 -15.67 -10.05 6.52
CA ASN A 176 -16.74 -9.14 6.96
C ASN A 176 -17.53 -8.45 5.82
N GLY A 177 -17.03 -8.51 4.59
CA GLY A 177 -17.69 -7.95 3.39
C GLY A 177 -17.72 -6.43 3.30
N ILE A 178 -17.02 -5.69 4.16
CA ILE A 178 -16.95 -4.23 4.12
C ILE A 178 -16.10 -3.77 2.92
N LEU A 179 -14.93 -4.38 2.73
CA LEU A 179 -14.12 -4.20 1.54
C LEU A 179 -14.36 -5.36 0.59
N SER A 180 -14.60 -5.06 -0.69
CA SER A 180 -14.74 -6.12 -1.69
C SER A 180 -13.41 -6.88 -1.82
N HIS A 181 -13.48 -8.19 -2.07
CA HIS A 181 -12.26 -8.98 -2.30
C HIS A 181 -11.43 -8.46 -3.47
N LYS A 182 -12.06 -7.89 -4.51
CA LYS A 182 -11.32 -7.25 -5.62
C LYS A 182 -10.53 -6.04 -5.14
N PHE A 183 -11.13 -5.20 -4.30
CA PHE A 183 -10.45 -4.05 -3.70
C PHE A 183 -9.30 -4.48 -2.79
N MET A 184 -9.51 -5.50 -1.96
CA MET A 184 -8.48 -6.06 -1.08
C MET A 184 -7.24 -6.50 -1.88
N GLU A 185 -7.43 -7.25 -2.98
CA GLU A 185 -6.31 -7.64 -3.85
C GLU A 185 -5.61 -6.43 -4.47
N LEU A 186 -6.36 -5.43 -4.93
CA LEU A 186 -5.81 -4.17 -5.49
C LEU A 186 -4.98 -3.41 -4.45
N LEU A 187 -5.46 -3.32 -3.20
CA LEU A 187 -4.74 -2.69 -2.11
C LEU A 187 -3.43 -3.43 -1.81
N TYR A 188 -3.48 -4.75 -1.64
CA TYR A 188 -2.32 -5.56 -1.31
C TYR A 188 -1.26 -5.58 -2.41
N MET A 189 -1.66 -5.72 -3.69
CA MET A 189 -0.69 -5.63 -4.78
C MET A 189 0.01 -4.27 -4.84
N GLY A 190 -0.70 -3.20 -4.46
CA GLY A 190 -0.12 -1.87 -4.37
C GLY A 190 0.95 -1.78 -3.28
N ILE A 191 0.60 -2.24 -2.07
CA ILE A 191 1.50 -2.26 -0.90
C ILE A 191 2.76 -3.07 -1.24
N ASP A 192 2.61 -4.26 -1.82
CA ASP A 192 3.75 -5.10 -2.23
C ASP A 192 4.60 -4.48 -3.34
N ALA A 193 4.01 -3.69 -4.23
CA ALA A 193 4.74 -2.95 -5.25
C ALA A 193 5.39 -1.65 -4.75
N SER A 194 5.08 -1.19 -3.53
CA SER A 194 5.62 0.05 -2.97
C SER A 194 7.15 0.05 -2.99
N CYS A 195 7.76 1.20 -3.32
CA CYS A 195 9.21 1.36 -3.27
C CYS A 195 9.80 1.28 -1.85
N THR A 196 8.96 1.29 -0.81
CA THR A 196 9.38 1.11 0.59
C THR A 196 9.35 -0.34 1.05
N HIS A 197 8.81 -1.25 0.23
CA HIS A 197 8.58 -2.65 0.60
C HIS A 197 9.06 -3.64 -0.48
N MET A 198 8.67 -3.44 -1.75
CA MET A 198 9.15 -4.20 -2.91
C MET A 198 9.11 -5.73 -2.76
N TYR A 199 7.99 -6.26 -2.26
CA TYR A 199 7.83 -7.69 -2.00
C TYR A 199 7.24 -8.45 -3.19
N GLU A 200 8.13 -8.87 -4.11
CA GLU A 200 7.76 -9.49 -5.38
C GLU A 200 6.85 -10.73 -5.24
N ARG A 201 7.09 -11.57 -4.24
CA ARG A 201 6.29 -12.79 -4.04
C ARG A 201 4.82 -12.46 -3.78
N GLY A 202 4.54 -11.54 -2.87
CA GLY A 202 3.19 -11.09 -2.54
C GLY A 202 2.54 -10.36 -3.72
N LEU A 203 3.30 -9.49 -4.41
CA LEU A 203 2.85 -8.80 -5.61
C LEU A 203 2.31 -9.78 -6.66
N LEU A 204 3.02 -10.87 -6.94
CA LEU A 204 2.58 -11.89 -7.90
C LEU A 204 1.30 -12.61 -7.47
N ILE A 205 1.13 -12.87 -6.17
CA ILE A 205 -0.08 -13.49 -5.61
C ILE A 205 -1.27 -12.55 -5.81
N HIS A 206 -1.14 -11.29 -5.37
CA HIS A 206 -2.24 -10.33 -5.38
C HIS A 206 -2.58 -9.83 -6.78
N LEU A 207 -1.61 -9.76 -7.71
CA LEU A 207 -1.90 -9.54 -9.13
C LEU A 207 -2.79 -10.65 -9.71
N ARG A 208 -2.47 -11.92 -9.45
CA ARG A 208 -3.30 -13.05 -9.89
C ARG A 208 -4.67 -13.03 -9.23
N GLY A 209 -4.72 -12.73 -7.92
CA GLY A 209 -5.94 -12.57 -7.15
C GLY A 209 -6.86 -11.50 -7.74
N ALA A 210 -6.34 -10.29 -7.95
CA ALA A 210 -7.06 -9.18 -8.56
C ALA A 210 -7.62 -9.56 -9.94
N ARG A 211 -6.80 -10.17 -10.80
CA ARG A 211 -7.21 -10.63 -12.15
C ARG A 211 -8.31 -11.68 -12.08
N SER A 212 -8.21 -12.65 -11.18
CA SER A 212 -9.22 -13.70 -10.99
C SER A 212 -10.58 -13.12 -10.55
N ARG A 213 -10.58 -11.94 -9.93
CA ARG A 213 -11.76 -11.20 -9.44
C ARG A 213 -12.24 -10.14 -10.43
N GLY A 214 -11.76 -10.19 -11.67
CA GLY A 214 -12.20 -9.31 -12.74
C GLY A 214 -11.57 -7.91 -12.72
N ALA A 215 -10.50 -7.68 -11.96
CA ALA A 215 -9.79 -6.41 -12.04
C ALA A 215 -9.21 -6.22 -13.44
N SER A 216 -9.55 -5.10 -14.08
CA SER A 216 -9.05 -4.74 -15.39
C SER A 216 -7.57 -4.38 -15.34
N LEU A 217 -6.89 -4.44 -16.50
CA LEU A 217 -5.51 -3.96 -16.57
C LEU A 217 -5.43 -2.46 -16.25
N THR A 218 -6.47 -1.69 -16.57
CA THR A 218 -6.55 -0.27 -16.25
C THR A 218 -6.63 -0.03 -14.75
N GLU A 219 -7.41 -0.80 -13.99
CA GLU A 219 -7.45 -0.71 -12.52
C GLU A 219 -6.06 -1.04 -11.91
N ILE A 220 -5.41 -2.10 -12.40
CA ILE A 220 -4.06 -2.48 -11.96
C ILE A 220 -3.06 -1.34 -12.23
N MET A 221 -3.08 -0.78 -13.44
CA MET A 221 -2.20 0.33 -13.80
C MET A 221 -2.55 1.64 -13.08
N ASP A 222 -3.80 1.85 -12.69
CA ASP A 222 -4.17 2.95 -11.81
C ASP A 222 -3.51 2.78 -10.45
N VAL A 223 -3.64 1.61 -9.81
CA VAL A 223 -3.01 1.33 -8.51
C VAL A 223 -1.50 1.49 -8.57
N LEU A 224 -0.82 0.84 -9.52
CA LEU A 224 0.65 0.91 -9.60
C LEU A 224 1.17 2.34 -9.76
N ARG A 225 0.43 3.21 -10.47
CA ARG A 225 0.79 4.62 -10.61
C ARG A 225 0.63 5.40 -9.31
N LEU A 226 -0.40 5.10 -8.50
CA LEU A 226 -0.62 5.77 -7.22
C LEU A 226 0.58 5.63 -6.28
N PHE A 227 1.21 4.45 -6.24
CA PHE A 227 2.39 4.20 -5.40
C PHE A 227 3.64 4.98 -5.86
N GLY A 228 3.68 5.47 -7.11
CA GLY A 228 4.71 6.40 -7.58
C GLY A 228 4.71 7.75 -6.84
N SER A 229 3.62 8.11 -6.16
CA SER A 229 3.54 9.34 -5.36
C SER A 229 4.41 9.34 -4.11
N GLN A 230 4.83 8.16 -3.61
CA GLN A 230 5.72 8.06 -2.45
C GLN A 230 7.07 8.75 -2.68
N GLY A 231 7.57 8.76 -3.92
CA GLY A 231 8.79 9.51 -4.26
C GLY A 231 8.61 11.04 -4.18
N LEU A 232 7.43 11.53 -4.55
CA LEU A 232 7.09 12.96 -4.41
C LEU A 232 7.00 13.38 -2.94
N ARG A 233 6.56 12.47 -2.07
CA ARG A 233 6.51 12.73 -0.64
C ARG A 233 7.89 12.96 -0.04
N SER A 234 8.85 12.07 -0.29
CA SER A 234 10.22 12.24 0.21
C SER A 234 10.84 13.56 -0.29
N MET A 235 10.46 13.98 -1.50
CA MET A 235 10.86 15.28 -2.04
C MET A 235 10.29 16.45 -1.24
N SER A 236 9.02 16.39 -0.83
CA SER A 236 8.39 17.39 0.04
C SER A 236 9.15 17.53 1.37
N ASP A 237 9.46 16.42 2.04
CA ASP A 237 10.18 16.46 3.31
C ASP A 237 11.59 17.06 3.14
N GLY A 238 12.26 16.68 2.07
CA GLY A 238 13.57 17.24 1.70
C GLY A 238 13.52 18.75 1.42
N LEU A 239 12.51 19.23 0.70
CA LEU A 239 12.30 20.67 0.48
C LEU A 239 12.10 21.39 1.81
N ALA A 240 11.27 20.86 2.71
CA ALA A 240 10.97 21.54 3.97
C ALA A 240 12.23 21.73 4.82
N ILE A 241 13.09 20.72 4.84
CA ILE A 241 14.38 20.76 5.53
C ILE A 241 15.34 21.72 4.82
N ALA A 242 15.55 21.57 3.52
CA ALA A 242 16.51 22.36 2.75
C ALA A 242 16.20 23.86 2.78
N HIS A 243 14.92 24.23 2.63
CA HIS A 243 14.47 25.62 2.70
C HIS A 243 14.40 26.13 4.15
N GLY A 244 14.17 25.25 5.13
CA GLY A 244 14.16 25.61 6.56
C GLY A 244 15.54 25.90 7.15
N VAL A 245 16.61 25.34 6.58
CA VAL A 245 18.01 25.60 7.00
C VAL A 245 18.71 26.67 6.18
N ALA A 246 18.05 27.23 5.16
CA ALA A 246 18.61 28.31 4.36
C ALA A 246 18.87 29.53 5.27
N PRO A 247 20.07 30.15 5.22
CA PRO A 247 20.34 31.37 5.97
C PRO A 247 19.30 32.43 5.63
N SER A 248 18.75 33.11 6.64
CA SER A 248 17.94 34.30 6.40
C SER A 248 18.80 35.32 5.65
N ALA A 249 18.31 35.78 4.49
CA ALA A 249 18.94 36.83 3.70
C ALA A 249 18.94 38.17 4.44
#